data_AF-A0A819L6Q4-F1
#
_entry.id   AF-A0A819L6Q4-F1
#
_cell.length_a   1.000
_cell.length_b   1.000
_cell.length_c   1.000
_cell.angle_alpha   90.00
_cell.angle_beta   90.00
_cell.angle_gamma   90.00
#
_symmetry.space_group_name_H-M   'P 1'
#
loop_
_entity.id
_entity.type
_entity.pdbx_description
1 polymer ?
#
loop_
_entity_poly.entity_id
_entity_poly.type
_entity_poly.pdbx_seq_one_letter_code
_entity_poly.pdbx_strand_id
1 'polypeptide(L)'
;MTLALLSTPEQIKNDRKQMNIVLDDIFDTLVLSARAQDYRYQHRFHVSEPLVVLVKLFSYDRTLDYIMQHAEVEQLETATTLEFLLDFFFKYYATVKYNDPLKLTTMTALCNIFWSVSLQPQYKQELYEDKKKFEEFKKLIQQIAYGKDNKMIVTTPTHYVPTYIENIRKAANGILCNIVEQQQSETQKSEQYGVKKLRAVAFPLKSSSIDSPSIPKPSIMISYSHGDNDVCTQLYNELNKRNNEFDIWIDRQCCKTGYLWGKIADGIQEASVILCLLSNKKSAINFDEKPISQWNKDDVAQWFQQNKIMPELYKLYQFEDGPELLTYARTILNENVLKLEQQLYSQAYSQANNGKILLTPPFLRFTNALRKLHYDAELKMQKSTIVVEPIIMNASNTVGSKPTTRSSSRIPRRRSTTKPHD
;
A
#
# COMPACT_ATOMS: atom_id res chain seq x y z
N MET A 1 16.15 13.93 3.65
CA MET A 1 16.15 14.29 2.21
C MET A 1 16.05 13.04 1.33
N THR A 2 16.75 11.96 1.66
CA THR A 2 16.74 10.66 0.94
C THR A 2 15.34 10.04 0.75
N LEU A 3 14.40 10.29 1.67
CA LEU A 3 13.02 9.75 1.62
C LEU A 3 11.97 10.59 0.89
N ALA A 4 12.25 11.87 0.63
CA ALA A 4 11.39 12.68 -0.23
C ALA A 4 11.52 12.28 -1.72
N LEU A 5 12.55 11.48 -2.04
CA LEU A 5 12.95 11.08 -3.39
C LEU A 5 12.72 9.60 -3.72
N LEU A 6 12.17 8.79 -2.80
CA LEU A 6 11.62 7.47 -3.16
C LEU A 6 10.25 7.65 -3.82
N SER A 7 10.30 8.32 -4.97
CA SER A 7 9.97 7.76 -6.26
C SER A 7 8.86 6.72 -6.23
N THR A 8 7.76 7.05 -6.89
CA THR A 8 6.67 6.13 -7.20
C THR A 8 7.22 4.79 -7.72
N PRO A 9 6.52 3.67 -7.50
CA PRO A 9 6.89 2.34 -8.03
C PRO A 9 7.28 2.32 -9.52
N GLU A 10 6.73 3.24 -10.29
CA GLU A 10 7.01 3.49 -11.70
C GLU A 10 8.42 4.06 -11.94
N GLN A 11 8.89 4.97 -11.07
CA GLN A 11 10.25 5.51 -11.10
C GLN A 11 11.29 4.45 -10.68
N ILE A 12 10.92 3.55 -9.76
CA ILE A 12 11.74 2.38 -9.36
C ILE A 12 12.01 1.45 -10.57
N LYS A 13 11.04 1.33 -11.49
CA LYS A 13 11.19 0.50 -12.68
C LYS A 13 12.13 1.10 -13.73
N ASN A 14 12.28 2.41 -13.79
CA ASN A 14 12.95 3.10 -14.89
C ASN A 14 14.46 3.33 -14.68
N ASP A 15 14.95 3.37 -13.43
CA ASP A 15 16.40 3.48 -13.14
C ASP A 15 16.86 2.45 -12.11
N ARG A 16 17.18 1.24 -12.60
CA ARG A 16 17.60 0.10 -11.78
C ARG A 16 18.91 0.36 -11.04
N LYS A 17 19.88 1.01 -11.68
CA LYS A 17 21.23 1.16 -11.12
C LYS A 17 21.21 2.18 -9.99
N GLN A 18 20.54 3.31 -10.19
CA GLN A 18 20.39 4.31 -9.14
C GLN A 18 19.60 3.76 -7.95
N MET A 19 18.56 2.96 -8.21
CA MET A 19 17.78 2.35 -7.12
C MET A 19 18.62 1.39 -6.28
N ASN A 20 19.41 0.52 -6.91
CA ASN A 20 20.27 -0.42 -6.20
C ASN A 20 21.20 0.30 -5.22
N ILE A 21 21.88 1.36 -5.66
CA ILE A 21 22.75 2.19 -4.81
C ILE A 21 21.97 2.76 -3.61
N VAL A 22 20.77 3.28 -3.84
CA VAL A 22 19.92 3.83 -2.76
C VAL A 22 19.48 2.74 -1.78
N LEU A 23 19.19 1.55 -2.27
CA LEU A 23 18.82 0.39 -1.44
C LEU A 23 20.00 -0.08 -0.59
N ASP A 24 21.20 -0.14 -1.19
CA ASP A 24 22.44 -0.46 -0.49
C ASP A 24 22.71 0.57 0.61
N ASP A 25 22.61 1.88 0.31
CA ASP A 25 22.78 2.96 1.29
C ASP A 25 21.78 2.88 2.46
N ILE A 26 20.50 2.58 2.16
CA ILE A 26 19.47 2.41 3.20
C ILE A 26 19.79 1.21 4.08
N PHE A 27 20.21 0.10 3.47
CA PHE A 27 20.50 -1.12 4.21
C PHE A 27 21.80 -1.01 5.02
N ASP A 28 22.83 -0.36 4.49
CA ASP A 28 24.06 -0.05 5.23
C ASP A 28 23.77 0.87 6.42
N THR A 29 22.92 1.90 6.23
CA THR A 29 22.45 2.75 7.34
C THR A 29 21.74 1.94 8.42
N LEU A 30 20.93 0.94 8.04
CA LEU A 30 20.28 0.03 8.98
C LEU A 30 21.32 -0.81 9.74
N VAL A 31 22.27 -1.44 9.05
CA VAL A 31 23.32 -2.27 9.65
C VAL A 31 24.14 -1.45 10.66
N LEU A 32 24.57 -0.25 10.28
CA LEU A 32 25.34 0.65 11.13
C LEU A 32 24.51 1.13 12.34
N SER A 33 23.24 1.47 12.13
CA SER A 33 22.34 1.87 13.22
C SER A 33 22.07 0.72 14.21
N ALA A 34 21.89 -0.51 13.73
CA ALA A 34 21.61 -1.67 14.58
C ALA A 34 22.77 -2.02 15.55
N ARG A 35 23.98 -1.58 15.21
CA ARG A 35 25.21 -1.76 16.00
C ARG A 35 25.39 -0.68 17.06
N ALA A 36 24.95 0.54 16.77
CA ALA A 36 25.06 1.66 17.69
C ALA A 36 24.31 1.39 19.01
N GLN A 37 24.88 1.84 20.13
CA GLN A 37 24.32 1.63 21.47
C GLN A 37 22.94 2.30 21.65
N ASP A 38 22.72 3.43 21.00
CA ASP A 38 21.48 4.20 20.99
C ASP A 38 20.59 3.93 19.76
N TYR A 39 20.99 2.96 18.94
CA TYR A 39 20.36 2.63 17.67
C TYR A 39 20.28 3.81 16.68
N ARG A 40 21.29 4.69 16.67
CA ARG A 40 21.36 5.82 15.74
C ARG A 40 22.59 5.76 14.85
N TYR A 41 22.40 6.03 13.56
CA TYR A 41 23.50 6.28 12.64
C TYR A 41 24.07 7.68 12.85
N GLN A 42 25.35 7.77 13.20
CA GLN A 42 26.10 9.03 13.40
C GLN A 42 25.35 10.04 14.29
N HIS A 43 24.61 9.55 15.31
CA HIS A 43 23.73 10.34 16.18
C HIS A 43 22.62 11.15 15.48
N ARG A 44 22.35 10.89 14.19
CA ARG A 44 21.35 11.60 13.40
C ARG A 44 20.03 10.84 13.33
N PHE A 45 20.03 9.73 12.59
CA PHE A 45 18.81 8.98 12.27
C PHE A 45 18.68 7.76 13.18
N HIS A 46 17.49 7.56 13.74
CA HIS A 46 17.21 6.35 14.53
C HIS A 46 16.90 5.17 13.60
N VAL A 47 17.25 3.96 14.00
CA VAL A 47 17.08 2.72 13.20
C VAL A 47 15.65 2.48 12.72
N SER A 48 14.65 3.02 13.43
CA SER A 48 13.24 2.98 13.00
C SER A 48 13.01 3.62 11.63
N GLU A 49 13.78 4.65 11.28
CA GLU A 49 13.62 5.39 10.04
C GLU A 49 13.90 4.51 8.81
N PRO A 50 15.12 3.96 8.60
CA PRO A 50 15.39 3.07 7.47
C PRO A 50 14.49 1.83 7.47
N LEU A 51 14.13 1.29 8.64
CA LEU A 51 13.20 0.15 8.71
C LEU A 51 11.81 0.48 8.16
N VAL A 52 11.23 1.64 8.51
CA VAL A 52 9.92 2.05 7.99
C VAL A 52 9.97 2.26 6.48
N VAL A 53 11.11 2.72 5.93
CA VAL A 53 11.32 2.76 4.48
C VAL A 53 11.25 1.38 3.88
N LEU A 54 12.01 0.43 4.43
CA LEU A 54 12.07 -0.94 3.93
C LEU A 54 10.71 -1.61 3.98
N VAL A 55 9.93 -1.41 5.04
CA VAL A 55 8.54 -1.90 5.14
C VAL A 55 7.69 -1.43 3.95
N LYS A 56 7.80 -0.15 3.56
CA LYS A 56 7.07 0.38 2.40
C LYS A 56 7.57 -0.25 1.10
N LEU A 57 8.88 -0.39 0.95
CA LEU A 57 9.50 -0.91 -0.27
C LEU A 57 9.32 -2.43 -0.44
N PHE A 58 9.21 -3.18 0.65
CA PHE A 58 8.99 -4.63 0.66
C PHE A 58 7.56 -5.03 0.27
N SER A 59 6.72 -4.06 -0.11
CA SER A 59 5.49 -4.32 -0.87
C SER A 59 5.80 -4.79 -2.31
N TYR A 60 7.06 -4.70 -2.76
CA TYR A 60 7.53 -5.17 -4.06
C TYR A 60 8.52 -6.33 -3.86
N ASP A 61 8.14 -7.52 -4.34
CA ASP A 61 8.97 -8.74 -4.21
C ASP A 61 10.39 -8.54 -4.73
N ARG A 62 10.55 -7.84 -5.86
CA ARG A 62 11.87 -7.54 -6.43
C ARG A 62 12.77 -6.73 -5.49
N THR A 63 12.21 -5.79 -4.73
CA THR A 63 12.99 -4.98 -3.79
C THR A 63 13.36 -5.78 -2.55
N LEU A 64 12.42 -6.61 -2.05
CA LEU A 64 12.71 -7.59 -1.02
C LEU A 64 13.84 -8.52 -1.46
N ASP A 65 13.70 -9.16 -2.62
CA ASP A 65 14.70 -10.09 -3.16
C ASP A 65 16.07 -9.43 -3.31
N TYR A 66 16.12 -8.19 -3.83
CA TYR A 66 17.37 -7.44 -3.94
C TYR A 66 18.02 -7.23 -2.57
N ILE A 67 17.29 -6.71 -1.58
CA ILE A 67 17.87 -6.48 -0.25
C ILE A 67 18.33 -7.79 0.41
N MET A 68 17.57 -8.85 0.24
CA MET A 68 17.85 -10.13 0.89
C MET A 68 19.00 -10.90 0.24
N GLN A 69 19.24 -10.76 -1.07
CA GLN A 69 20.21 -11.59 -1.82
C GLN A 69 21.35 -10.82 -2.47
N HIS A 70 21.19 -9.53 -2.73
CA HIS A 70 22.06 -8.77 -3.62
C HIS A 70 22.55 -7.45 -3.05
N ALA A 71 22.03 -6.99 -1.90
CA ALA A 71 22.49 -5.75 -1.31
C ALA A 71 23.98 -5.83 -0.98
N GLU A 72 24.74 -4.86 -1.48
CA GLU A 72 26.19 -4.78 -1.28
C GLU A 72 26.47 -3.96 -0.01
N VAL A 73 26.50 -4.64 1.14
CA VAL A 73 26.82 -4.01 2.42
C VAL A 73 28.13 -4.54 2.96
N GLU A 74 29.15 -3.68 2.98
CA GLU A 74 30.53 -4.04 3.36
C GLU A 74 30.66 -4.60 4.78
N GLN A 75 29.72 -4.23 5.66
CA GLN A 75 29.80 -4.52 7.08
C GLN A 75 28.82 -5.60 7.56
N LEU A 76 28.25 -6.42 6.67
CA LEU A 76 27.39 -7.52 7.12
C LEU A 76 28.26 -8.63 7.75
N GLU A 77 28.14 -8.84 9.06
CA GLU A 77 28.94 -9.83 9.80
C GLU A 77 28.33 -11.24 9.82
N THR A 78 27.07 -11.36 9.40
CA THR A 78 26.34 -12.64 9.31
C THR A 78 26.46 -13.25 7.93
N ALA A 79 26.16 -14.55 7.80
CA ALA A 79 26.24 -15.23 6.51
C ALA A 79 25.17 -14.73 5.53
N THR A 80 24.01 -14.31 6.03
CA THR A 80 22.89 -13.82 5.21
C THR A 80 22.23 -12.58 5.81
N THR A 81 21.51 -11.83 4.97
CA THR A 81 20.67 -10.70 5.39
C THR A 81 19.57 -11.13 6.35
N LEU A 82 18.98 -12.31 6.15
CA LEU A 82 17.96 -12.84 7.05
C LEU A 82 18.54 -13.11 8.45
N GLU A 83 19.73 -13.70 8.50
CA GLU A 83 20.42 -13.98 9.75
C GLU A 83 20.70 -12.69 10.53
N PHE A 84 21.18 -11.64 9.86
CA PHE A 84 21.37 -10.31 10.45
C PHE A 84 20.05 -9.75 11.01
N LEU A 85 18.97 -9.81 10.22
CA LEU A 85 17.67 -9.29 10.66
C LEU A 85 17.15 -10.03 11.89
N LEU A 86 17.35 -11.35 11.97
CA LEU A 86 16.99 -12.16 13.14
C LEU A 86 17.79 -11.78 14.38
N ASP A 87 19.12 -11.68 14.25
CA ASP A 87 19.98 -11.29 15.38
C ASP A 87 19.65 -9.89 15.87
N PHE A 88 19.42 -8.97 14.93
CA PHE A 88 18.96 -7.64 15.25
C PHE A 88 17.60 -7.66 15.96
N PHE A 89 16.65 -8.48 15.50
CA PHE A 89 15.34 -8.62 16.15
C PHE A 89 15.44 -9.11 17.58
N PHE A 90 16.21 -10.18 17.83
CA PHE A 90 16.42 -10.70 19.19
C PHE A 90 17.10 -9.69 20.10
N LYS A 91 18.19 -9.08 19.62
CA LYS A 91 18.92 -8.03 20.34
C LYS A 91 18.00 -6.86 20.67
N TYR A 92 17.21 -6.39 19.71
CA TYR A 92 16.34 -5.23 19.89
C TYR A 92 15.21 -5.55 20.86
N TYR A 93 14.52 -6.68 20.68
CA TYR A 93 13.39 -7.11 21.52
C TYR A 93 13.74 -7.11 23.00
N ALA A 94 14.93 -7.61 23.36
CA ALA A 94 15.41 -7.63 24.75
C ALA A 94 15.54 -6.24 25.39
N THR A 95 15.66 -5.18 24.59
CA THR A 95 15.80 -3.79 25.07
C THR A 95 14.50 -2.98 25.05
N VAL A 96 13.39 -3.56 24.56
CA VAL A 96 12.13 -2.84 24.36
C VAL A 96 11.52 -2.47 25.71
N LYS A 97 11.37 -1.15 25.94
CA LYS A 97 10.54 -0.61 27.01
C LYS A 97 9.24 -0.13 26.37
N TYR A 98 8.11 -0.65 26.83
CA TYR A 98 6.78 -0.48 26.18
C TYR A 98 6.21 0.95 26.22
N ASN A 99 6.98 1.93 26.72
CA ASN A 99 6.63 3.34 26.80
C ASN A 99 7.43 4.23 25.82
N ASP A 100 8.32 3.65 25.01
CA ASP A 100 9.15 4.39 24.06
C ASP A 100 8.58 4.29 22.62
N PRO A 101 8.08 5.40 22.04
CA PRO A 101 7.52 5.42 20.69
C PRO A 101 8.47 4.94 19.59
N LEU A 102 9.77 5.25 19.71
CA LEU A 102 10.76 4.87 18.71
C LEU A 102 11.01 3.36 18.75
N LYS A 103 11.03 2.78 19.96
CA LYS A 103 11.17 1.32 20.13
C LYS A 103 9.96 0.56 19.61
N LEU A 104 8.76 1.05 19.88
CA LEU A 104 7.53 0.46 19.34
C LEU A 104 7.48 0.56 17.82
N THR A 105 7.94 1.68 17.23
CA THR A 105 8.04 1.86 15.79
C THR A 105 9.01 0.86 15.16
N THR A 106 10.21 0.71 15.73
CA THR A 106 11.20 -0.27 15.27
C THR A 106 10.66 -1.69 15.34
N MET A 107 10.07 -2.08 16.47
CA MET A 107 9.49 -3.42 16.64
C MET A 107 8.38 -3.69 15.62
N THR A 108 7.52 -2.71 15.38
CA THR A 108 6.44 -2.82 14.38
C THR A 108 7.03 -2.99 12.99
N ALA A 109 8.05 -2.21 12.64
CA ALA A 109 8.71 -2.33 11.35
C ALA A 109 9.41 -3.68 11.14
N LEU A 110 10.11 -4.18 12.16
CA LEU A 110 10.73 -5.51 12.10
C LEU A 110 9.68 -6.61 11.92
N CYS A 111 8.58 -6.59 12.68
CA CYS A 111 7.51 -7.58 12.48
C CYS A 111 6.89 -7.50 11.08
N ASN A 112 6.72 -6.31 10.51
CA ASN A 112 6.22 -6.20 9.14
C ASN A 112 7.21 -6.69 8.09
N ILE A 113 8.52 -6.44 8.28
CA ILE A 113 9.56 -7.01 7.43
C ILE A 113 9.52 -8.54 7.48
N PHE A 114 9.48 -9.13 8.68
CA PHE A 114 9.36 -10.59 8.80
C PHE A 114 8.06 -11.13 8.25
N TRP A 115 6.97 -10.37 8.29
CA TRP A 115 5.74 -10.77 7.64
C TRP A 115 5.93 -10.86 6.11
N SER A 116 6.54 -9.86 5.47
CA SER A 116 6.89 -9.91 4.04
C SER A 116 7.84 -11.07 3.71
N VAL A 117 8.90 -11.26 4.52
CA VAL A 117 9.84 -12.39 4.35
C VAL A 117 9.12 -13.72 4.46
N SER A 118 8.22 -13.87 5.44
CA SER A 118 7.45 -15.09 5.65
C SER A 118 6.46 -15.40 4.53
N LEU A 119 6.24 -14.52 3.55
CA LEU A 119 5.43 -14.86 2.38
C LEU A 119 6.25 -15.60 1.32
N GLN A 120 7.57 -15.45 1.31
CA GLN A 120 8.44 -15.97 0.26
C GLN A 120 8.94 -17.38 0.59
N PRO A 121 8.72 -18.39 -0.27
CA PRO A 121 9.15 -19.76 -0.01
C PRO A 121 10.65 -19.92 0.25
N GLN A 122 11.52 -19.19 -0.47
CA GLN A 122 12.97 -19.33 -0.31
C GLN A 122 13.45 -18.95 1.11
N TYR A 123 12.92 -17.87 1.68
CA TYR A 123 13.36 -17.42 3.02
C TYR A 123 12.72 -18.25 4.13
N LYS A 124 11.57 -18.88 3.89
CA LYS A 124 11.06 -19.87 4.83
C LYS A 124 12.03 -21.05 4.96
N GLN A 125 12.54 -21.57 3.83
CA GLN A 125 13.51 -22.68 3.86
C GLN A 125 14.77 -22.28 4.63
N GLU A 126 15.33 -21.11 4.35
CA GLU A 126 16.49 -20.57 5.06
C GLU A 126 16.21 -20.41 6.57
N LEU A 127 15.02 -19.94 6.94
CA LEU A 127 14.57 -19.93 8.34
C LEU A 127 14.57 -21.33 8.95
N TYR A 128 14.22 -22.39 8.23
CA TYR A 128 14.16 -23.76 8.75
C TYR A 128 15.53 -24.44 8.90
N GLU A 129 16.56 -23.99 8.16
CA GLU A 129 17.89 -24.60 8.19
C GLU A 129 18.55 -24.52 9.58
N ASP A 130 18.47 -23.36 10.24
CA ASP A 130 18.85 -23.21 11.65
C ASP A 130 17.65 -23.44 12.56
N LYS A 131 17.35 -24.73 12.79
CA LYS A 131 16.22 -25.17 13.61
C LYS A 131 16.19 -24.52 15.00
N LYS A 132 17.34 -24.23 15.61
CA LYS A 132 17.36 -23.65 16.96
C LYS A 132 16.92 -22.19 16.92
N LYS A 133 17.57 -21.37 16.08
CA LYS A 133 17.26 -19.95 15.92
C LYS A 133 15.83 -19.74 15.45
N PHE A 134 15.35 -20.63 14.57
CA PHE A 134 13.97 -20.67 14.12
C PHE A 134 12.96 -20.92 15.23
N GLU A 135 13.17 -21.94 16.06
CA GLU A 135 12.26 -22.26 17.17
C GLU A 135 12.25 -21.14 18.22
N GLU A 136 13.39 -20.48 18.45
CA GLU A 136 13.46 -19.27 19.28
C GLU A 136 12.67 -18.11 18.67
N PHE A 137 12.82 -17.85 17.37
CA PHE A 137 12.06 -16.84 16.64
C PHE A 137 10.56 -17.13 16.70
N LYS A 138 10.15 -18.36 16.42
CA LYS A 138 8.76 -18.81 16.47
C LYS A 138 8.15 -18.60 17.85
N LYS A 139 8.85 -18.99 18.94
CA LYS A 139 8.40 -18.75 20.32
C LYS A 139 8.22 -17.27 20.59
N LEU A 140 9.15 -16.44 20.14
CA LEU A 140 9.08 -15.00 20.34
C LEU A 140 7.89 -14.37 19.60
N ILE A 141 7.67 -14.75 18.34
CA ILE A 141 6.50 -14.30 17.57
C ILE A 141 5.19 -14.79 18.22
N GLN A 142 5.13 -16.02 18.74
CA GLN A 142 3.98 -16.52 19.50
C GLN A 142 3.70 -15.69 20.75
N GLN A 143 4.75 -15.29 21.49
CA GLN A 143 4.60 -14.40 22.64
C GLN A 143 4.05 -13.03 22.23
N ILE A 144 4.50 -12.46 21.12
CA ILE A 144 4.00 -11.17 20.61
C ILE A 144 2.53 -11.30 20.17
N ALA A 145 2.20 -12.36 19.43
CA ALA A 145 0.87 -12.61 18.88
C ALA A 145 -0.20 -12.85 19.96
N TYR A 146 0.11 -13.72 20.94
CA TYR A 146 -0.84 -14.24 21.93
C TYR A 146 -0.58 -13.80 23.37
N GLY A 147 0.49 -13.04 23.61
CA GLY A 147 0.89 -12.61 24.95
C GLY A 147 -0.25 -11.92 25.70
N LYS A 148 -0.46 -12.33 26.96
CA LYS A 148 -1.46 -11.71 27.85
C LYS A 148 -1.04 -10.32 28.35
N ASP A 149 0.23 -9.96 28.17
CA ASP A 149 0.73 -8.64 28.50
C ASP A 149 0.18 -7.59 27.53
N ASN A 150 -0.92 -6.96 27.94
CA ASN A 150 -1.62 -5.89 27.21
C ASN A 150 -0.76 -4.64 26.95
N LYS A 151 0.49 -4.58 27.44
CA LYS A 151 1.36 -3.40 27.33
C LYS A 151 1.86 -3.13 25.90
N MET A 152 2.03 -4.17 25.07
CA MET A 152 2.36 -3.97 23.64
C MET A 152 1.17 -3.58 22.77
N ILE A 153 -0.07 -3.73 23.26
CA ILE A 153 -1.28 -3.62 22.42
C ILE A 153 -1.61 -2.19 22.02
N VAL A 154 -1.28 -1.21 22.87
CA VAL A 154 -2.20 -0.06 22.95
C VAL A 154 -1.85 1.10 22.03
N THR A 155 -0.60 1.34 21.65
CA THR A 155 -0.32 2.47 20.74
C THR A 155 1.00 2.28 20.02
N THR A 156 0.96 1.72 18.81
CA THR A 156 1.88 2.21 17.79
C THR A 156 1.69 3.73 17.69
N PRO A 157 2.75 4.52 17.52
CA PRO A 157 2.59 5.96 17.37
C PRO A 157 1.60 6.23 16.24
N THR A 158 0.68 7.19 16.43
CA THR A 158 -0.37 7.62 15.47
C THR A 158 0.18 8.15 14.12
N HIS A 159 1.47 7.93 13.86
CA HIS A 159 2.25 8.38 12.74
C HIS A 159 2.97 7.22 12.01
N TYR A 160 2.72 5.95 12.37
CA TYR A 160 3.25 4.82 11.60
C TYR A 160 2.60 4.78 10.21
N VAL A 161 3.42 4.84 9.16
CA VAL A 161 2.97 4.75 7.78
C VAL A 161 3.67 3.54 7.16
N PRO A 162 2.93 2.54 6.66
CA PRO A 162 1.47 2.52 6.43
C PRO A 162 0.62 2.20 7.68
N THR A 163 -0.48 2.94 7.89
CA THR A 163 -1.34 2.81 9.08
C THR A 163 -2.04 1.45 9.19
N TYR A 164 -2.26 0.74 8.07
CA TYR A 164 -2.92 -0.57 8.09
C TYR A 164 -2.05 -1.70 8.66
N ILE A 165 -0.74 -1.49 8.77
CA ILE A 165 0.22 -2.44 9.35
C ILE A 165 0.83 -1.95 10.67
N GLU A 166 0.21 -0.96 11.32
CA GLU A 166 0.68 -0.46 12.61
C GLU A 166 0.49 -1.48 13.75
N ASN A 167 -0.39 -2.47 13.58
CA ASN A 167 -0.69 -3.43 14.64
C ASN A 167 0.31 -4.60 14.64
N ILE A 168 1.28 -4.54 15.56
CA ILE A 168 2.32 -5.54 15.73
C ILE A 168 1.79 -6.96 15.98
N ARG A 169 0.66 -7.12 16.69
CA ARG A 169 0.06 -8.45 16.93
C ARG A 169 -0.53 -9.04 15.66
N LYS A 170 -1.11 -8.21 14.80
CA LYS A 170 -1.62 -8.67 13.50
C LYS A 170 -0.47 -9.13 12.61
N ALA A 171 0.62 -8.37 12.56
CA ALA A 171 1.82 -8.77 11.81
C ALA A 171 2.41 -10.08 12.36
N ALA A 172 2.55 -10.20 13.69
CA ALA A 172 3.02 -11.43 14.33
C ALA A 172 2.12 -12.65 14.05
N ASN A 173 0.79 -12.49 14.10
CA ASN A 173 -0.14 -13.54 13.71
C ASN A 173 0.03 -13.93 12.23
N GLY A 174 0.19 -12.96 11.33
CA GLY A 174 0.45 -13.21 9.90
C GLY A 174 1.71 -14.05 9.68
N ILE A 175 2.81 -13.72 10.37
CA ILE A 175 4.06 -14.51 10.35
C ILE A 175 3.78 -15.96 10.77
N LEU A 176 3.10 -16.19 11.88
CA LEU A 176 2.84 -17.54 12.39
C LEU A 176 1.98 -18.36 11.42
N CYS A 177 0.95 -17.75 10.84
CA CYS A 177 0.11 -18.43 9.84
C CYS A 177 0.96 -18.90 8.65
N ASN A 178 1.77 -17.99 8.09
CA ASN A 178 2.59 -18.29 6.93
C ASN A 178 3.66 -19.36 7.18
N ILE A 179 4.19 -19.41 8.40
CA ILE A 179 5.21 -20.38 8.80
C ILE A 179 4.58 -21.74 9.16
N VAL A 180 3.44 -21.77 9.86
CA VAL A 180 2.79 -23.02 10.30
C VAL A 180 2.17 -23.80 9.13
N GLU A 181 1.64 -23.11 8.11
CA GLU A 181 1.09 -23.76 6.90
C GLU A 181 2.11 -24.65 6.19
N GLN A 182 3.40 -24.29 6.19
CA GLN A 182 4.44 -25.11 5.58
C GLN A 182 4.68 -26.43 6.34
N GLN A 183 4.62 -26.41 7.67
CA GLN A 183 4.81 -27.62 8.49
C GLN A 183 3.72 -28.67 8.21
N GLN A 184 2.49 -28.23 7.96
CA GLN A 184 1.39 -29.13 7.62
C GLN A 184 1.56 -29.75 6.22
N SER A 185 2.14 -28.99 5.26
CA SER A 185 2.39 -29.48 3.91
C SER A 185 3.55 -30.49 3.81
N GLU A 186 4.55 -30.41 4.69
CA GLU A 186 5.69 -31.34 4.71
C GLU A 186 5.42 -32.59 5.55
N THR A 187 4.74 -32.45 6.69
CA THR A 187 4.38 -33.61 7.53
C THR A 187 3.36 -34.52 6.81
N GLN A 188 2.54 -33.96 5.91
CA GLN A 188 1.65 -34.75 5.03
C GLN A 188 2.36 -35.38 3.82
N LYS A 189 3.64 -35.08 3.56
CA LYS A 189 4.43 -35.75 2.52
C LYS A 189 5.24 -36.93 3.02
N SER A 190 5.51 -37.03 4.33
CA SER A 190 6.30 -38.12 4.91
C SER A 190 5.48 -39.28 5.51
N GLU A 191 4.18 -39.11 5.71
CA GLU A 191 3.28 -40.19 6.14
C GLU A 191 2.12 -40.37 5.15
N GLN A 192 1.95 -41.61 4.66
CA GLN A 192 0.86 -42.18 3.84
C GLN A 192 0.92 -42.01 2.31
N TYR A 193 1.42 -43.01 1.55
CA TYR A 193 0.75 -44.31 1.33
C TYR A 193 -0.39 -44.62 2.31
N GLY A 194 -1.60 -44.16 1.97
CA GLY A 194 -2.82 -44.79 2.45
C GLY A 194 -3.67 -44.07 3.49
N VAL A 195 -3.91 -42.75 3.40
CA VAL A 195 -5.24 -42.19 3.73
C VAL A 195 -5.57 -41.06 2.75
N LYS A 196 -6.83 -41.08 2.33
CA LYS A 196 -7.52 -40.19 1.39
C LYS A 196 -7.09 -38.73 1.49
N LYS A 197 -6.58 -38.22 0.37
CA LYS A 197 -6.83 -36.89 -0.21
C LYS A 197 -7.90 -36.13 0.59
N LEU A 198 -7.48 -35.22 1.47
CA LEU A 198 -8.37 -34.24 2.11
C LEU A 198 -8.99 -33.41 0.99
N ARG A 199 -10.15 -33.87 0.54
CA ARG A 199 -11.09 -33.06 -0.20
C ARG A 199 -11.28 -31.77 0.57
N ALA A 200 -11.28 -30.66 -0.19
CA ALA A 200 -11.98 -29.43 0.17
C ALA A 200 -13.14 -29.74 1.11
N VAL A 201 -13.22 -28.99 2.21
CA VAL A 201 -14.35 -29.02 3.14
C VAL A 201 -15.58 -28.60 2.34
N ALA A 202 -16.20 -29.57 1.66
CA ALA A 202 -17.50 -29.45 1.08
C ALA A 202 -18.45 -29.24 2.25
N PHE A 203 -19.02 -28.04 2.31
CA PHE A 203 -20.15 -27.76 3.17
C PHE A 203 -21.24 -28.82 2.93
N PRO A 204 -21.90 -29.33 3.98
CA PRO A 204 -22.94 -30.33 3.82
C PRO A 204 -24.19 -29.66 3.23
N LEU A 205 -24.35 -29.73 1.91
CA LEU A 205 -25.65 -29.57 1.27
C LEU A 205 -26.40 -30.90 1.40
N LYS A 206 -27.60 -30.81 1.97
CA LYS A 206 -28.48 -31.95 2.21
C LYS A 206 -28.87 -32.67 0.92
N SER A 207 -29.10 -33.98 1.12
CA SER A 207 -29.92 -34.94 0.36
C SER A 207 -29.42 -35.47 -0.99
N SER A 208 -28.89 -36.70 -0.93
CA SER A 208 -29.31 -37.89 -1.69
C SER A 208 -29.75 -37.72 -3.15
N SER A 209 -28.83 -37.95 -4.08
CA SER A 209 -29.03 -38.89 -5.20
C SER A 209 -27.66 -39.26 -5.77
N ILE A 210 -27.55 -40.51 -6.21
CA ILE A 210 -26.38 -41.06 -6.89
C ILE A 210 -26.47 -40.57 -8.33
N ASP A 211 -25.67 -39.59 -8.72
CA ASP A 211 -25.58 -39.16 -10.12
C ASP A 211 -24.12 -38.93 -10.53
N SER A 212 -23.88 -39.31 -11.79
CA SER A 212 -22.73 -39.19 -12.69
C SER A 212 -21.66 -38.14 -12.36
N PRO A 213 -20.40 -38.33 -12.80
CA PRO A 213 -19.32 -37.36 -12.58
C PRO A 213 -19.67 -36.00 -13.20
N SER A 214 -20.18 -35.08 -12.38
CA SER A 214 -20.57 -33.76 -12.80
C SER A 214 -19.33 -32.98 -13.21
N ILE A 215 -19.38 -32.36 -14.39
CA ILE A 215 -18.37 -31.42 -14.87
C ILE A 215 -18.13 -30.38 -13.75
N PRO A 216 -16.87 -30.12 -13.35
CA PRO A 216 -16.58 -29.16 -12.30
C PRO A 216 -17.10 -27.77 -12.69
N LYS A 217 -17.86 -27.14 -11.80
CA LYS A 217 -18.43 -25.82 -12.03
C LYS A 217 -17.31 -24.77 -12.02
N PRO A 218 -17.35 -23.76 -12.91
CA PRO A 218 -16.45 -22.62 -12.80
C PRO A 218 -16.66 -21.87 -11.48
N SER A 219 -15.56 -21.50 -10.83
CA SER A 219 -15.56 -20.79 -9.55
C SER A 219 -15.46 -19.28 -9.77
N ILE A 220 -16.31 -18.50 -9.10
CA ILE A 220 -16.31 -17.03 -9.14
C ILE A 220 -15.99 -16.48 -7.76
N MET A 221 -14.92 -15.70 -7.63
CA MET A 221 -14.65 -14.92 -6.42
C MET A 221 -15.19 -13.51 -6.55
N ILE A 222 -15.94 -13.03 -5.55
CA ILE A 222 -16.37 -11.63 -5.47
C ILE A 222 -15.49 -10.88 -4.47
N SER A 223 -14.70 -9.93 -4.96
CA SER A 223 -13.88 -9.02 -4.16
C SER A 223 -14.56 -7.64 -4.08
N TYR A 224 -14.73 -7.10 -2.87
CA TYR A 224 -15.48 -5.86 -2.65
C TYR A 224 -15.02 -5.13 -1.39
N SER A 225 -15.34 -3.84 -1.31
CA SER A 225 -15.25 -3.07 -0.06
C SER A 225 -16.45 -3.39 0.83
N HIS A 226 -16.25 -3.64 2.13
CA HIS A 226 -17.36 -3.87 3.07
C HIS A 226 -18.37 -2.72 3.13
N GLY A 227 -17.99 -1.49 2.72
CA GLY A 227 -18.91 -0.35 2.58
C GLY A 227 -19.94 -0.50 1.45
N ASP A 228 -19.76 -1.49 0.57
CA ASP A 228 -20.65 -1.80 -0.56
C ASP A 228 -21.30 -3.18 -0.41
N ASN A 229 -21.48 -3.61 0.84
CA ASN A 229 -22.09 -4.89 1.17
C ASN A 229 -23.45 -5.10 0.50
N ASP A 230 -24.26 -4.05 0.35
CA ASP A 230 -25.58 -4.14 -0.30
C ASP A 230 -25.48 -4.46 -1.79
N VAL A 231 -24.60 -3.75 -2.51
CA VAL A 231 -24.34 -3.99 -3.94
C VAL A 231 -23.76 -5.39 -4.14
N CYS A 232 -22.81 -5.77 -3.28
CA CYS A 232 -22.24 -7.11 -3.27
C CYS A 232 -23.28 -8.20 -2.99
N THR A 233 -24.26 -7.93 -2.12
CA THR A 233 -25.40 -8.83 -1.87
C THR A 233 -26.30 -8.99 -3.08
N GLN A 234 -26.58 -7.90 -3.78
CA GLN A 234 -27.36 -7.97 -5.02
C GLN A 234 -26.63 -8.79 -6.09
N LEU A 235 -25.35 -8.52 -6.33
CA LEU A 235 -24.54 -9.29 -7.28
C LEU A 235 -24.49 -10.78 -6.92
N TYR A 236 -24.20 -11.09 -5.65
CA TYR A 236 -24.20 -12.46 -5.15
C TYR A 236 -25.54 -13.14 -5.41
N ASN A 237 -26.66 -12.48 -5.10
CA ASN A 237 -27.99 -13.04 -5.32
C ASN A 237 -28.29 -13.26 -6.81
N GLU A 238 -27.91 -12.34 -7.69
CA GLU A 238 -28.09 -12.52 -9.15
C GLU A 238 -27.28 -13.69 -9.70
N LEU A 239 -26.03 -13.85 -9.25
CA LEU A 239 -25.21 -15.00 -9.62
C LEU A 239 -25.79 -16.31 -9.05
N ASN A 240 -26.24 -16.28 -7.79
CA ASN A 240 -26.78 -17.46 -7.11
C ASN A 240 -28.15 -17.89 -7.67
N LYS A 241 -28.91 -17.02 -8.36
CA LYS A 241 -30.11 -17.42 -9.10
C LYS A 241 -29.80 -18.46 -10.18
N ARG A 242 -28.59 -18.45 -10.73
CA ARG A 242 -28.10 -19.46 -11.68
C ARG A 242 -27.57 -20.68 -10.93
N ASN A 243 -28.34 -21.15 -9.94
CA ASN A 243 -28.03 -21.98 -8.76
C ASN A 243 -27.24 -23.29 -8.99
N ASN A 244 -26.80 -23.57 -10.21
CA ASN A 244 -26.00 -24.72 -10.60
C ASN A 244 -24.89 -24.43 -11.64
N GLU A 245 -24.74 -23.22 -12.14
CA GLU A 245 -23.73 -22.90 -13.16
C GLU A 245 -22.36 -22.55 -12.54
N PHE A 246 -22.34 -21.98 -11.34
CA PHE A 246 -21.13 -21.44 -10.71
C PHE A 246 -21.02 -21.87 -9.25
N ASP A 247 -19.78 -22.04 -8.81
CA ASP A 247 -19.45 -22.04 -7.39
C ASP A 247 -19.01 -20.62 -7.00
N ILE A 248 -19.70 -19.97 -6.07
CA ILE A 248 -19.46 -18.57 -5.73
C ILE A 248 -18.70 -18.49 -4.41
N TRP A 249 -17.50 -17.91 -4.45
CA TRP A 249 -16.69 -17.59 -3.28
C TRP A 249 -16.90 -16.12 -2.88
N ILE A 250 -17.26 -15.91 -1.61
CA ILE A 250 -17.37 -14.58 -1.01
C ILE A 250 -16.98 -14.64 0.47
N ASP A 251 -16.19 -13.68 0.92
CA ASP A 251 -15.55 -13.67 2.24
C ASP A 251 -16.55 -13.86 3.41
N ARG A 252 -17.69 -13.19 3.40
CA ARG A 252 -18.71 -13.26 4.48
C ARG A 252 -19.34 -14.64 4.62
N GLN A 253 -19.27 -15.49 3.59
CA GLN A 253 -19.73 -16.87 3.64
C GLN A 253 -18.61 -17.86 3.95
N CYS A 254 -17.45 -17.67 3.33
CA CYS A 254 -16.32 -18.60 3.37
C CYS A 254 -15.41 -18.39 4.59
N CYS A 255 -15.38 -17.18 5.15
CA CYS A 255 -14.45 -16.75 6.21
C CYS A 255 -15.13 -16.58 7.58
N LYS A 256 -16.11 -17.42 7.93
CA LYS A 256 -16.84 -17.34 9.22
C LYS A 256 -15.98 -17.64 10.46
N THR A 257 -14.89 -18.38 10.30
CA THR A 257 -13.94 -18.76 11.35
C THR A 257 -12.54 -18.96 10.76
N GLY A 258 -11.50 -18.68 11.53
CA GLY A 258 -10.09 -18.97 11.18
C GLY A 258 -9.31 -17.83 10.51
N TYR A 259 -8.19 -18.17 9.87
CA TYR A 259 -7.28 -17.24 9.19
C TYR A 259 -7.93 -16.67 7.92
N LEU A 260 -8.47 -15.45 8.05
CA LEU A 260 -9.19 -14.74 6.99
C LEU A 260 -8.36 -14.62 5.70
N TRP A 261 -7.08 -14.27 5.81
CA TRP A 261 -6.23 -13.95 4.66
C TRP A 261 -5.82 -15.17 3.85
N GLY A 262 -5.50 -16.30 4.50
CA GLY A 262 -5.23 -17.55 3.80
C GLY A 262 -6.44 -18.00 2.99
N LYS A 263 -7.63 -17.96 3.59
CA LYS A 263 -8.88 -18.28 2.87
C LYS A 263 -9.16 -17.35 1.69
N ILE A 264 -8.84 -16.07 1.80
CA ILE A 264 -8.94 -15.12 0.68
C ILE A 264 -7.95 -15.51 -0.43
N ALA A 265 -6.71 -15.84 -0.07
CA ALA A 265 -5.70 -16.28 -1.04
C ALA A 265 -6.12 -17.58 -1.76
N ASP A 266 -6.63 -18.56 -1.02
CA ASP A 266 -7.20 -19.79 -1.57
C ASP A 266 -8.35 -19.46 -2.54
N GLY A 267 -9.26 -18.56 -2.14
CA GLY A 267 -10.36 -18.09 -2.99
C GLY A 267 -9.89 -17.42 -4.28
N ILE A 268 -8.81 -16.65 -4.24
CA ILE A 268 -8.18 -16.03 -5.43
C ILE A 268 -7.58 -17.12 -6.32
N GLN A 269 -6.85 -18.07 -5.74
CA GLN A 269 -6.13 -19.12 -6.45
C GLN A 269 -7.08 -20.13 -7.12
N GLU A 270 -8.18 -20.48 -6.46
CA GLU A 270 -9.16 -21.46 -6.93
C GLU A 270 -10.19 -20.85 -7.90
N ALA A 271 -10.34 -19.53 -7.92
CA ALA A 271 -11.30 -18.85 -8.78
C ALA A 271 -10.94 -18.96 -10.26
N SER A 272 -11.92 -19.34 -11.07
CA SER A 272 -11.85 -19.24 -12.53
C SER A 272 -12.00 -17.78 -12.99
N VAL A 273 -12.78 -16.98 -12.25
CA VAL A 273 -13.00 -15.55 -12.50
C VAL A 273 -13.04 -14.79 -11.18
N ILE A 274 -12.42 -13.62 -11.14
CA ILE A 274 -12.49 -12.70 -10.00
C ILE A 274 -13.27 -11.45 -10.42
N LEU A 275 -14.37 -11.18 -9.73
CA LEU A 275 -15.18 -9.97 -9.90
C LEU A 275 -14.78 -8.94 -8.84
N CYS A 276 -14.13 -7.87 -9.28
CA CYS A 276 -13.72 -6.77 -8.40
C CYS A 276 -14.75 -5.63 -8.43
N LEU A 277 -15.48 -5.46 -7.34
CA LEU A 277 -16.38 -4.32 -7.14
C LEU A 277 -15.56 -3.10 -6.68
N LEU A 278 -15.27 -2.23 -7.65
CA LEU A 278 -14.60 -0.96 -7.39
C LEU A 278 -15.65 0.08 -7.02
N SER A 279 -15.53 0.63 -5.82
CA SER A 279 -16.44 1.67 -5.35
C SER A 279 -15.78 3.02 -5.38
N ASN A 280 -16.50 4.00 -5.91
CA ASN A 280 -16.16 5.41 -5.79
C ASN A 280 -16.53 5.98 -4.42
N LYS A 281 -17.16 5.19 -3.54
CA LYS A 281 -17.35 5.54 -2.13
C LYS A 281 -16.00 5.48 -1.41
N LYS A 282 -15.13 6.45 -1.70
CA LYS A 282 -14.20 6.94 -0.69
C LYS A 282 -15.08 7.36 0.49
N SER A 283 -14.76 6.85 1.68
CA SER A 283 -15.36 7.24 2.97
C SER A 283 -16.10 8.57 2.88
N ALA A 284 -17.44 8.49 2.86
CA ALA A 284 -18.35 9.59 2.63
C ALA A 284 -17.96 10.80 3.50
N ILE A 285 -17.62 11.94 2.87
CA ILE A 285 -18.51 13.07 2.57
C ILE A 285 -18.02 13.71 1.26
N ASN A 286 -18.91 13.88 0.27
CA ASN A 286 -18.63 14.49 -1.04
C ASN A 286 -18.20 15.96 -0.90
N PHE A 287 -16.89 16.19 -0.83
CA PHE A 287 -16.27 17.50 -0.99
C PHE A 287 -15.93 17.83 -2.45
N ASP A 288 -15.94 16.81 -3.32
CA ASP A 288 -15.37 16.89 -4.66
C ASP A 288 -16.25 17.61 -5.68
N GLU A 289 -17.53 17.85 -5.39
CA GLU A 289 -18.48 18.49 -6.32
C GLU A 289 -18.50 20.01 -6.18
N LYS A 290 -18.32 20.55 -4.97
CA LYS A 290 -18.31 21.99 -4.74
C LYS A 290 -16.92 22.55 -5.07
N PRO A 291 -16.76 23.44 -6.07
CA PRO A 291 -15.48 24.05 -6.35
C PRO A 291 -15.00 24.84 -5.13
N ILE A 292 -13.69 24.84 -4.88
CA ILE A 292 -13.09 25.51 -3.72
C ILE A 292 -13.46 27.00 -3.64
N SER A 293 -13.72 27.65 -4.78
CA SER A 293 -14.19 29.03 -4.84
C SER A 293 -15.54 29.28 -4.18
N GLN A 294 -16.31 28.23 -3.87
CA GLN A 294 -17.61 28.30 -3.21
C GLN A 294 -17.56 27.80 -1.77
N TRP A 295 -16.43 27.28 -1.29
CA TRP A 295 -16.33 26.73 0.07
C TRP A 295 -16.49 27.84 1.09
N ASN A 296 -17.31 27.59 2.11
CA ASN A 296 -17.46 28.46 3.27
C ASN A 296 -16.58 27.96 4.44
N LYS A 297 -16.70 28.61 5.61
CA LYS A 297 -15.95 28.25 6.81
C LYS A 297 -16.15 26.82 7.28
N ASP A 298 -17.40 26.36 7.28
CA ASP A 298 -17.73 24.98 7.67
C ASP A 298 -17.11 23.98 6.70
N ASP A 299 -17.07 24.35 5.40
CA ASP A 299 -16.46 23.53 4.41
C ASP A 299 -14.94 23.39 4.66
N VAL A 300 -14.27 24.50 4.96
CA VAL A 300 -12.85 24.49 5.33
C VAL A 300 -12.61 23.65 6.59
N ALA A 301 -13.43 23.80 7.63
CA ALA A 301 -13.32 23.01 8.85
C ALA A 301 -13.40 21.51 8.56
N GLN A 302 -14.34 21.11 7.70
CA GLN A 302 -14.50 19.72 7.29
C GLN A 302 -13.30 19.21 6.48
N TRP A 303 -12.76 20.03 5.58
CA TRP A 303 -11.54 19.68 4.83
C TRP A 303 -10.35 19.42 5.78
N PHE A 304 -10.20 20.19 6.85
CA PHE A 304 -9.19 19.95 7.88
C PHE A 304 -9.36 18.58 8.55
N GLN A 305 -10.60 18.23 8.91
CA GLN A 305 -10.92 16.94 9.52
C GLN A 305 -10.64 15.77 8.57
N GLN A 306 -11.06 15.87 7.31
CA GLN A 306 -10.87 14.83 6.28
C GLN A 306 -9.39 14.54 6.02
N ASN A 307 -8.56 15.58 6.01
CA ASN A 307 -7.10 15.44 5.83
C ASN A 307 -6.37 15.12 7.14
N LYS A 308 -7.10 14.85 8.23
CA LYS A 308 -6.57 14.53 9.56
C LYS A 308 -5.53 15.56 10.02
N ILE A 309 -5.80 16.83 9.72
CA ILE A 309 -5.01 17.98 10.15
C ILE A 309 -5.40 18.30 11.60
N MET A 310 -4.41 18.67 12.42
CA MET A 310 -4.63 18.96 13.83
C MET A 310 -5.64 20.12 14.01
N PRO A 311 -6.65 20.01 14.90
CA PRO A 311 -7.62 21.08 15.15
C PRO A 311 -6.99 22.42 15.56
N GLU A 312 -5.81 22.39 16.19
CA GLU A 312 -5.04 23.57 16.58
C GLU A 312 -4.57 24.38 15.37
N LEU A 313 -4.23 23.71 14.26
CA LEU A 313 -3.88 24.39 12.99
C LEU A 313 -5.08 25.14 12.43
N TYR A 314 -6.27 24.52 12.45
CA TYR A 314 -7.49 25.16 12.00
C TYR A 314 -7.81 26.41 12.84
N LYS A 315 -7.69 26.30 14.17
CA LYS A 315 -7.90 27.42 15.10
C LYS A 315 -6.86 28.54 14.96
N LEU A 316 -5.64 28.21 14.56
CA LEU A 316 -4.58 29.21 14.40
C LEU A 316 -4.79 30.05 13.14
N TYR A 317 -5.07 29.40 12.00
CA TYR A 317 -5.17 30.11 10.72
C TYR A 317 -6.54 30.77 10.51
N GLN A 318 -7.61 30.22 11.07
CA GLN A 318 -8.96 30.80 11.03
C GLN A 318 -9.45 31.19 9.63
N PHE A 319 -9.11 30.40 8.62
CA PHE A 319 -9.59 30.63 7.25
C PHE A 319 -11.13 30.73 7.22
N GLU A 320 -11.66 31.77 6.59
CA GLU A 320 -13.08 32.04 6.50
C GLU A 320 -13.74 31.32 5.31
N ASP A 321 -12.97 31.04 4.26
CA ASP A 321 -13.46 30.40 3.04
C ASP A 321 -12.37 29.63 2.26
N GLY A 322 -12.80 28.91 1.21
CA GLY A 322 -11.89 28.18 0.33
C GLY A 322 -10.92 29.05 -0.48
N PRO A 323 -11.34 30.19 -1.06
CA PRO A 323 -10.43 31.13 -1.71
C PRO A 323 -9.25 31.57 -0.84
N GLU A 324 -9.49 31.85 0.44
CA GLU A 324 -8.45 32.22 1.39
C GLU A 324 -7.48 31.08 1.63
N LEU A 325 -7.99 29.87 1.90
CA LEU A 325 -7.19 28.65 2.05
C LEU A 325 -6.34 28.36 0.80
N LEU A 326 -6.90 28.53 -0.40
CA LEU A 326 -6.20 28.31 -1.66
C LEU A 326 -5.11 29.37 -1.90
N THR A 327 -5.40 30.63 -1.58
CA THR A 327 -4.42 31.73 -1.67
C THR A 327 -3.26 31.52 -0.71
N TYR A 328 -3.57 31.07 0.50
CA TYR A 328 -2.57 30.65 1.46
C TYR A 328 -1.73 29.48 0.93
N ALA A 329 -2.38 28.44 0.38
CA ALA A 329 -1.71 27.29 -0.23
C ALA A 329 -0.71 27.71 -1.32
N ARG A 330 -1.11 28.61 -2.23
CA ARG A 330 -0.23 29.18 -3.28
C ARG A 330 1.00 29.87 -2.71
N THR A 331 0.81 30.60 -1.62
CA THR A 331 1.85 31.42 -0.99
C THR A 331 2.87 30.55 -0.27
N ILE A 332 2.40 29.57 0.51
CA ILE A 332 3.25 28.74 1.35
C ILE A 332 3.98 27.62 0.63
N LEU A 333 3.48 27.18 -0.54
CA LEU A 333 4.13 26.12 -1.31
C LEU A 333 5.44 26.56 -1.99
N ASN A 334 5.81 27.85 -1.90
CA ASN A 334 7.16 28.32 -2.20
C ASN A 334 8.14 27.86 -1.10
N GLU A 335 9.22 27.16 -1.48
CA GLU A 335 10.17 26.56 -0.51
C GLU A 335 10.75 27.55 0.51
N ASN A 336 10.98 28.80 0.11
CA ASN A 336 11.51 29.83 1.01
C ASN A 336 10.48 30.25 2.06
N VAL A 337 9.21 30.35 1.65
CA VAL A 337 8.09 30.71 2.53
C VAL A 337 7.76 29.54 3.45
N LEU A 338 7.82 28.30 2.96
CA LEU A 338 7.52 27.10 3.73
C LEU A 338 8.40 26.95 4.98
N LYS A 339 9.72 27.20 4.85
CA LYS A 339 10.66 27.14 5.97
C LYS A 339 10.38 28.22 7.00
N LEU A 340 10.10 29.44 6.54
CA LEU A 340 9.76 30.56 7.42
C LEU A 340 8.44 30.29 8.15
N GLU A 341 7.42 29.80 7.44
CA GLU A 341 6.14 29.48 8.07
C GLU A 341 6.30 28.37 9.10
N GLN A 342 7.09 27.33 8.82
CA GLN A 342 7.33 26.27 9.80
C GLN A 342 7.90 26.84 11.12
N GLN A 343 8.80 27.83 11.03
CA GLN A 343 9.38 28.49 12.20
C GLN A 343 8.33 29.33 12.94
N LEU A 344 7.60 30.19 12.22
CA LEU A 344 6.57 31.06 12.78
C LEU A 344 5.44 30.24 13.44
N TYR A 345 5.01 29.18 12.77
CA TYR A 345 4.01 28.26 13.31
C TYR A 345 4.51 27.57 14.57
N SER A 346 5.75 27.06 14.58
CA SER A 346 6.31 26.39 15.75
C SER A 346 6.37 27.33 16.95
N GLN A 347 6.66 28.62 16.72
CA GLN A 347 6.65 29.66 17.76
C GLN A 347 5.24 29.94 18.26
N ALA A 348 4.28 30.20 17.36
CA ALA A 348 2.90 30.49 17.74
C ALA A 348 2.24 29.31 18.47
N TYR A 349 2.48 28.08 18.01
CA TYR A 349 2.00 26.87 18.65
C TYR A 349 2.59 26.70 20.06
N SER A 350 3.89 26.94 20.21
CA SER A 350 4.57 26.89 21.51
C SER A 350 3.97 27.90 22.49
N GLN A 351 3.72 29.13 22.04
CA GLN A 351 3.07 30.17 22.85
C GLN A 351 1.64 29.77 23.26
N ALA A 352 0.85 29.24 22.33
CA ALA A 352 -0.54 28.83 22.59
C ALA A 352 -0.66 27.58 23.47
N ASN A 353 0.40 26.76 23.57
CA ASN A 353 0.36 25.44 24.22
C ASN A 353 1.38 25.30 25.36
N ASN A 354 1.66 26.38 26.09
CA ASN A 354 2.54 26.38 27.28
C ASN A 354 3.94 25.79 27.01
N GLY A 355 4.58 26.19 25.91
CA GLY A 355 5.94 25.76 25.57
C GLY A 355 6.03 24.41 24.86
N LYS A 356 4.91 23.77 24.53
CA LYS A 356 4.93 22.51 23.75
C LYS A 356 5.41 22.77 22.33
N ILE A 357 6.42 22.04 21.90
CA ILE A 357 6.95 22.11 20.54
C ILE A 357 6.06 21.26 19.62
N LEU A 358 5.59 21.84 18.51
CA LEU A 358 4.94 21.04 17.48
C LEU A 358 5.99 20.14 16.82
N LEU A 359 5.70 18.84 16.78
CA LEU A 359 6.52 17.91 16.01
C LEU A 359 6.39 18.23 14.51
N THR A 360 7.46 17.98 13.74
CA THR A 360 7.48 18.11 12.27
C THR A 360 6.35 17.37 11.53
N PRO A 361 5.89 16.16 11.96
CA PRO A 361 4.91 15.39 11.18
C PRO A 361 3.53 16.05 11.00
N PRO A 362 2.90 16.67 12.02
CA PRO A 362 1.68 17.46 11.84
C PRO A 362 1.76 18.56 10.78
N PHE A 363 2.83 19.37 10.81
CA PHE A 363 3.03 20.45 9.84
C PHE A 363 3.27 19.89 8.43
N LEU A 364 4.03 18.80 8.32
CA LEU A 364 4.25 18.14 7.04
C LEU A 364 2.93 17.58 6.45
N ARG A 365 2.03 17.06 7.29
CA ARG A 365 0.71 16.60 6.86
C ARG A 365 -0.13 17.76 6.31
N PHE A 366 -0.14 18.89 7.01
CA PHE A 366 -0.84 20.09 6.58
C PHE A 366 -0.33 20.59 5.22
N THR A 367 0.98 20.72 5.07
CA THR A 367 1.60 21.22 3.83
C THR A 367 1.42 20.26 2.66
N ASN A 368 1.46 18.94 2.90
CA ASN A 368 1.11 17.94 1.88
C ASN A 368 -0.37 18.01 1.47
N ALA A 369 -1.28 18.25 2.41
CA ALA A 369 -2.69 18.44 2.12
C ALA A 369 -2.92 19.71 1.27
N LEU A 370 -2.25 20.82 1.58
CA LEU A 370 -2.28 22.05 0.79
C LEU A 370 -1.73 21.85 -0.63
N ARG A 371 -0.64 21.08 -0.79
CA ARG A 371 -0.08 20.77 -2.12
C ARG A 371 -1.09 20.02 -2.99
N LYS A 372 -1.77 19.04 -2.38
CA LYS A 372 -2.85 18.30 -3.06
C LYS A 372 -4.01 19.22 -3.44
N LEU A 373 -4.46 20.07 -2.51
CA LEU A 373 -5.53 21.04 -2.73
C LEU A 373 -5.22 21.97 -3.91
N HIS A 374 -3.99 22.49 -3.96
CA HIS A 374 -3.51 23.35 -5.03
C HIS A 374 -3.55 22.64 -6.39
N TYR A 375 -2.99 21.43 -6.46
CA TYR A 375 -2.96 20.63 -7.68
C TYR A 375 -4.37 20.31 -8.19
N ASP A 376 -5.27 19.89 -7.31
CA ASP A 376 -6.66 19.56 -7.66
C ASP A 376 -7.41 20.80 -8.19
N ALA A 377 -7.15 21.98 -7.63
CA ALA A 377 -7.72 23.25 -8.09
C ALA A 377 -7.22 23.65 -9.49
N GLU A 378 -5.91 23.54 -9.75
CA GLU A 378 -5.32 23.85 -11.05
C GLU A 378 -5.81 22.90 -12.15
N LEU A 379 -5.90 21.61 -11.86
CA LEU A 379 -6.36 20.59 -12.81
C LEU A 379 -7.83 20.81 -13.20
N LYS A 380 -8.67 21.24 -12.25
CA LYS A 380 -10.06 21.62 -12.52
C LYS A 380 -10.15 22.91 -13.36
N MET A 381 -9.30 23.91 -13.11
CA MET A 381 -9.23 25.14 -13.92
C MET A 381 -8.83 24.87 -15.37
N GLN A 382 -7.86 23.98 -15.61
CA GLN A 382 -7.44 23.63 -16.97
C GLN A 382 -8.57 22.93 -17.75
N LYS A 383 -9.35 22.07 -17.10
CA LYS A 383 -10.50 21.39 -17.73
C LYS A 383 -11.62 22.35 -18.13
N SER A 384 -11.87 23.41 -17.35
CA SER A 384 -12.89 24.42 -17.70
C SER A 384 -12.50 25.28 -18.90
N THR A 385 -11.20 25.43 -19.20
CA THR A 385 -10.72 26.28 -20.31
C THR A 385 -10.79 25.59 -21.67
N ILE A 386 -10.87 24.25 -21.71
CA ILE A 386 -10.83 23.46 -22.96
C ILE A 386 -12.22 23.33 -23.63
N VAL A 387 -13.28 23.88 -23.03
CA VAL A 387 -14.67 23.76 -23.54
C VAL A 387 -15.21 25.08 -24.09
N VAL A 388 -14.52 25.73 -25.03
CA VAL A 388 -15.15 26.70 -25.96
C VAL A 388 -14.36 26.75 -27.28
N GLU A 389 -14.69 25.88 -28.23
CA GLU A 389 -14.65 26.25 -29.65
C GLU A 389 -16.08 26.12 -30.19
N PRO A 390 -16.71 27.22 -30.65
CA PRO A 390 -17.99 27.12 -31.33
C PRO A 390 -17.75 26.44 -32.68
N ILE A 391 -18.30 25.24 -32.84
CA ILE A 391 -18.44 24.61 -34.15
C ILE A 391 -19.40 25.50 -34.96
N ILE A 392 -18.84 26.39 -35.77
CA ILE A 392 -19.59 27.10 -36.81
C ILE A 392 -19.95 26.06 -37.87
N MET A 393 -21.14 25.47 -37.76
CA MET A 393 -21.73 24.68 -38.84
C MET A 393 -22.19 25.63 -39.94
N ASN A 394 -21.39 25.77 -41.00
CA ASN A 394 -21.87 26.30 -42.26
C ASN A 394 -22.81 25.27 -42.91
N ALA A 395 -24.10 25.56 -42.85
CA ALA A 395 -25.09 24.92 -43.69
C ALA A 395 -24.99 25.52 -45.11
N SER A 396 -24.70 24.67 -46.10
CA SER A 396 -24.95 24.98 -47.51
C SER A 396 -25.43 23.71 -48.19
N ASN A 397 -26.74 23.67 -48.42
CA ASN A 397 -27.41 22.77 -49.35
C ASN A 397 -26.90 23.01 -50.78
N THR A 398 -26.71 21.94 -51.57
CA THR A 398 -27.57 21.60 -52.73
C THR A 398 -27.05 20.39 -53.53
N VAL A 399 -27.90 19.35 -53.60
CA VAL A 399 -28.40 18.63 -54.80
C VAL A 399 -27.41 18.26 -55.93
N GLY A 400 -27.31 16.95 -56.19
CA GLY A 400 -27.63 16.43 -57.53
C GLY A 400 -26.57 15.62 -58.30
N SER A 401 -26.95 14.38 -58.65
CA SER A 401 -26.54 13.56 -59.81
C SER A 401 -25.33 12.60 -59.72
N LYS A 402 -25.67 11.30 -59.83
CA LYS A 402 -24.89 10.18 -60.41
C LYS A 402 -25.17 10.13 -61.93
N PRO A 403 -24.61 9.18 -62.73
CA PRO A 403 -23.32 8.48 -62.68
C PRO A 403 -22.64 8.39 -64.09
N THR A 404 -21.35 8.03 -64.21
CA THR A 404 -20.89 7.17 -65.34
C THR A 404 -19.51 6.56 -65.14
N THR A 405 -19.37 5.36 -65.70
CA THR A 405 -18.22 4.47 -65.83
C THR A 405 -17.20 4.92 -66.89
N ARG A 406 -15.88 4.67 -66.69
CA ARG A 406 -14.99 3.83 -67.55
C ARG A 406 -13.48 4.15 -67.43
N SER A 407 -12.72 3.05 -67.41
CA SER A 407 -11.44 2.75 -68.05
C SER A 407 -10.14 3.54 -67.77
N SER A 408 -9.19 2.77 -67.21
CA SER A 408 -7.80 2.54 -67.63
C SER A 408 -6.90 3.72 -68.08
N SER A 409 -5.74 3.83 -67.42
CA SER A 409 -4.44 3.73 -68.10
C SER A 409 -3.29 3.55 -67.11
N ARG A 410 -2.39 2.64 -67.48
CA ARG A 410 -1.09 2.29 -66.89
C ARG A 410 -0.05 3.43 -67.02
N ILE A 411 0.79 3.60 -65.96
CA ILE A 411 2.29 3.60 -65.90
C ILE A 411 3.05 4.66 -66.77
N PRO A 412 4.30 5.16 -66.48
CA PRO A 412 5.31 4.85 -65.43
C PRO A 412 6.02 6.04 -64.71
N ARG A 413 6.76 5.65 -63.65
CA ARG A 413 8.10 6.10 -63.18
C ARG A 413 8.68 7.43 -63.68
N ARG A 414 9.20 8.22 -62.73
CA ARG A 414 10.56 8.78 -62.83
C ARG A 414 11.27 8.86 -61.47
N ARG A 415 12.49 8.33 -61.45
CA ARG A 415 13.54 8.54 -60.45
C ARG A 415 14.07 9.97 -60.56
N SER A 416 14.47 10.58 -59.44
CA SER A 416 15.69 11.39 -59.39
C SER A 416 16.29 11.39 -58.00
N THR A 417 17.52 10.88 -57.95
CA THR A 417 18.52 10.93 -56.89
C THR A 417 19.22 12.29 -56.87
N THR A 418 19.62 12.76 -55.68
CA THR A 418 20.85 13.56 -55.35
C THR A 418 20.75 13.89 -53.85
N LYS A 419 21.45 13.16 -52.95
CA LYS A 419 22.85 13.26 -52.44
C LYS A 419 23.21 14.57 -51.71
N PRO A 420 24.08 14.50 -50.67
CA PRO A 420 24.16 15.45 -49.56
C PRO A 420 25.46 16.29 -49.53
N HIS A 421 25.46 17.32 -48.67
CA HIS A 421 26.58 18.07 -48.06
C HIS A 421 25.94 18.82 -46.86
N ASP A 422 26.43 18.89 -45.62
CA ASP A 422 27.71 18.55 -44.97
C ASP A 422 27.46 17.93 -43.58
#